data_AF-A0A1E7HA51-F1
#
_entry.id   AF-A0A1E7HA51-F1
#
_cell.length_a   1.000
_cell.length_b   1.000
_cell.length_c   1.000
_cell.angle_alpha   90.00
_cell.angle_beta   90.00
_cell.angle_gamma   90.00
#
_symmetry.space_group_name_H-M   'P 1'
#
loop_
_entity.id
_entity.type
_entity.pdbx_description
1 polymer ?
#
loop_
_entity_poly.entity_id
_entity_poly.type
_entity_poly.pdbx_seq_one_letter_code
_entity_poly.pdbx_strand_id
1 'polypeptide(L)'
;MTILITDSVLKRLVNFNNVIQQKCKMAAKHQWRCMTLENMQAYQQAQEEAKTHAALAGYGLYLYKVQKGLGKKRPFYGEPLLHNALLCKMQKLRIPVYQLD
;
A
#
# COMPACT_ATOMS: atom_id res chain seq x y z
N MET A 1 -16.70 10.85 -4.57
CA MET A 1 -15.51 11.00 -3.69
C MET A 1 -14.26 10.55 -4.41
N THR A 2 -13.39 11.51 -4.76
CA THR A 2 -12.12 11.24 -5.44
C THR A 2 -10.95 11.59 -4.52
N ILE A 3 -10.05 10.65 -4.24
CA ILE A 3 -8.83 10.89 -3.44
C ILE A 3 -7.82 11.64 -4.30
N LEU A 4 -7.40 12.84 -3.91
CA LEU A 4 -6.29 13.53 -4.56
C LEU A 4 -4.94 12.91 -4.15
N ILE A 5 -4.18 12.39 -5.12
CA ILE A 5 -2.82 11.90 -4.90
C ILE A 5 -1.85 12.96 -5.45
N THR A 6 -1.24 13.74 -4.56
CA THR A 6 -0.16 14.65 -4.95
C THR A 6 1.17 13.91 -5.10
N ASP A 7 2.17 14.53 -5.74
CA ASP A 7 3.51 13.96 -5.88
C ASP A 7 4.16 13.59 -4.54
N SER A 8 3.92 14.42 -3.52
CA SER A 8 4.41 14.17 -2.16
C SER A 8 3.76 12.95 -1.52
N VAL A 9 2.45 12.76 -1.75
CA VAL A 9 1.68 11.61 -1.26
C VAL A 9 2.16 10.33 -1.94
N LEU A 10 2.34 10.37 -3.26
CA LEU A 10 2.83 9.22 -4.01
C LEU A 10 4.24 8.79 -3.55
N LYS A 11 5.16 9.74 -3.40
CA LYS A 11 6.51 9.46 -2.87
C LYS A 11 6.45 8.83 -1.48
N ARG A 12 5.59 9.33 -0.59
CA ARG A 12 5.38 8.74 0.75
C ARG A 12 4.84 7.32 0.67
N LEU A 13 3.83 7.06 -0.15
CA LEU A 13 3.26 5.72 -0.34
C LEU A 13 4.30 4.72 -0.85
N VAL A 14 5.11 5.12 -1.84
CA VAL A 14 6.19 4.29 -2.38
C VAL A 14 7.27 4.04 -1.32
N ASN A 15 7.69 5.07 -0.57
CA ASN A 15 8.67 4.93 0.50
C ASN A 15 8.16 3.99 1.62
N PHE A 16 6.91 4.14 2.03
CA PHE A 16 6.28 3.24 3.00
C PHE A 16 6.26 1.80 2.50
N ASN A 17 5.87 1.57 1.24
CA ASN A 17 5.92 0.25 0.65
C ASN A 17 7.34 -0.35 0.68
N ASN A 18 8.36 0.44 0.33
CA ASN A 18 9.75 -0.02 0.37
C ASN A 18 10.19 -0.45 1.77
N VAL A 19 9.82 0.30 2.81
CA VAL A 19 10.12 -0.06 4.22
C VAL A 19 9.44 -1.37 4.62
N ILE A 20 8.15 -1.54 4.29
CA ILE A 20 7.42 -2.78 4.60
C ILE A 20 8.00 -3.98 3.84
N GLN A 21 8.36 -3.80 2.56
CA GLN A 21 9.01 -4.85 1.77
C GLN A 21 10.38 -5.23 2.35
N GLN A 22 11.16 -4.27 2.86
CA GLN A 22 12.42 -4.56 3.55
C GLN A 22 12.18 -5.35 4.84
N LYS A 23 11.19 -4.99 5.66
CA LYS A 23 10.82 -5.74 6.86
C LYS A 23 10.43 -7.18 6.54
N CYS A 24 9.63 -7.38 5.49
CA CYS A 24 9.26 -8.71 5.00
C CYS A 24 10.50 -9.54 4.59
N LYS A 25 11.45 -8.94 3.86
CA LYS A 25 12.72 -9.61 3.51
C LYS A 25 13.56 -9.97 4.74
N MET A 26 13.60 -9.10 5.75
CA MET A 26 14.32 -9.39 7.00
C MET A 26 13.64 -10.52 7.78
N ALA A 27 12.31 -10.51 7.87
CA ALA A 27 11.54 -11.58 8.50
C ALA A 27 11.74 -12.92 7.77
N ALA A 28 11.74 -12.93 6.44
CA ALA A 28 12.05 -14.12 5.65
C ALA A 28 13.44 -14.67 6.00
N LYS A 29 14.46 -13.80 5.99
CA LYS A 29 15.83 -14.19 6.34
C LYS A 29 15.94 -14.73 7.76
N HIS A 30 15.18 -14.16 8.69
CA HIS A 30 15.15 -14.61 10.08
C HIS A 30 14.48 -15.99 10.21
N GLN A 31 13.34 -16.21 9.54
CA GLN A 31 12.66 -17.50 9.50
C GLN A 31 13.57 -18.60 8.95
N TRP A 32 14.28 -18.35 7.84
CA TRP A 32 15.22 -19.31 7.26
C TRP A 32 16.39 -19.67 8.21
N ARG A 33 16.81 -18.74 9.07
CA ARG A 33 17.85 -18.97 10.07
C ARG A 33 17.33 -19.67 11.32
N CYS A 34 16.09 -19.36 11.71
CA CYS A 34 15.48 -19.83 12.94
C CYS A 34 14.04 -20.28 12.66
N MET A 35 13.87 -21.54 12.27
CA MET A 35 12.57 -22.14 11.92
C MET A 35 11.74 -22.51 13.16
N THR A 36 11.42 -21.54 14.00
CA THR A 36 10.44 -21.70 15.08
C THR A 36 9.04 -21.34 14.59
N LEU A 37 8.00 -21.89 15.23
CA LEU A 37 6.60 -21.59 14.89
C LEU A 37 6.31 -20.08 14.96
N GLU A 38 6.84 -19.41 15.98
CA GLU A 38 6.71 -17.96 16.18
C GLU A 38 7.30 -17.16 15.01
N ASN A 39 8.50 -17.54 14.55
CA ASN A 39 9.14 -16.86 13.41
C ASN A 39 8.41 -17.11 12.10
N MET A 40 7.84 -18.30 11.91
CA MET A 40 7.02 -18.61 10.74
C MET A 40 5.73 -17.77 10.73
N GLN A 41 5.06 -17.63 11.88
CA GLN A 41 3.88 -16.78 12.03
C GLN A 41 4.22 -15.29 11.82
N ALA A 42 5.32 -14.81 12.39
CA ALA A 42 5.78 -13.44 12.21
C ALA A 42 6.11 -13.13 10.73
N TYR A 43 6.72 -14.07 10.02
CA TYR A 43 6.94 -13.93 8.58
C TYR A 43 5.62 -13.91 7.79
N GLN A 44 4.69 -14.81 8.11
CA GLN A 44 3.39 -14.84 7.44
C GLN A 44 2.64 -13.50 7.60
N GLN A 45 2.61 -12.94 8.81
CA GLN A 45 2.03 -11.62 9.06
C GLN A 45 2.74 -10.52 8.27
N ALA A 46 4.07 -10.51 8.26
CA ALA A 46 4.85 -9.54 7.48
C ALA A 46 4.59 -9.68 5.96
N GLN A 47 4.35 -10.89 5.48
CA GLN A 47 4.02 -11.17 4.08
C GLN A 47 2.62 -10.67 3.72
N GLU A 48 1.63 -10.89 4.57
CA GLU A 48 0.28 -10.34 4.39
C GLU A 48 0.29 -8.81 4.39
N GLU A 49 0.98 -8.19 5.36
CA GLU A 49 1.13 -6.74 5.41
C GLU A 49 1.81 -6.20 4.15
N ALA A 50 2.87 -6.85 3.67
CA ALA A 50 3.56 -6.48 2.44
C ALA A 50 2.65 -6.57 1.20
N LYS A 51 1.82 -7.61 1.10
CA LYS A 51 0.83 -7.75 0.00
C LYS A 51 -0.19 -6.61 0.02
N THR A 52 -0.74 -6.30 1.19
CA THR A 52 -1.71 -5.20 1.35
C THR A 52 -1.07 -3.86 0.98
N HIS A 53 0.14 -3.58 1.48
CA HIS A 53 0.84 -2.34 1.17
C HIS A 53 1.22 -2.20 -0.30
N ALA A 54 1.61 -3.29 -0.96
CA ALA A 54 1.88 -3.29 -2.40
C ALA A 54 0.62 -2.99 -3.22
N ALA A 55 -0.52 -3.59 -2.87
CA ALA A 55 -1.80 -3.32 -3.52
C ALA A 55 -2.22 -1.85 -3.38
N LEU A 56 -2.06 -1.27 -2.18
CA LEU A 56 -2.38 0.14 -1.93
C LEU A 56 -1.46 1.10 -2.68
N ALA A 57 -0.15 0.83 -2.73
CA ALA A 57 0.80 1.62 -3.51
C ALA A 57 0.48 1.55 -5.01
N GLY A 58 0.12 0.37 -5.52
CA GLY A 58 -0.33 0.17 -6.89
C GLY A 58 -1.61 0.95 -7.21
N TYR A 59 -2.60 0.92 -6.32
CA TYR A 59 -3.84 1.68 -6.47
C TYR A 59 -3.60 3.20 -6.39
N GLY A 60 -2.75 3.67 -5.47
CA GLY A 60 -2.33 5.07 -5.39
C GLY A 60 -1.63 5.55 -6.67
N LEU A 61 -0.75 4.74 -7.25
CA LEU A 61 -0.11 5.02 -8.54
C LEU A 61 -1.13 5.06 -9.69
N TYR A 62 -2.10 4.16 -9.70
CA TYR A 62 -3.19 4.17 -10.67
C TYR A 62 -4.00 5.47 -10.60
N LEU A 63 -4.43 5.88 -9.39
CA LEU A 63 -5.14 7.13 -9.18
C LEU A 63 -4.34 8.34 -9.65
N TYR A 64 -3.04 8.39 -9.33
CA TYR A 64 -2.14 9.45 -9.79
C TYR A 64 -2.07 9.54 -11.32
N LYS A 65 -1.95 8.39 -12.01
CA LYS A 65 -1.93 8.35 -13.48
C LYS A 65 -3.25 8.83 -14.10
N VAL A 66 -4.38 8.43 -13.52
CA VAL A 66 -5.70 8.89 -13.98
C VAL A 66 -5.85 10.40 -13.78
N GLN A 67 -5.39 10.94 -12.63
CA GLN A 67 -5.43 12.37 -12.33
C GLN A 67 -4.59 13.22 -13.27
N LYS A 68 -3.42 12.72 -13.69
CA LYS A 68 -2.53 13.42 -14.61
C LYS A 68 -2.89 13.20 -16.09
N GLY A 69 -3.98 12.49 -16.39
CA GLY A 69 -4.37 12.15 -17.76
C GLY A 69 -3.44 11.14 -18.45
N LEU A 70 -2.53 10.51 -17.70
CA LEU A 70 -1.56 9.51 -18.20
C LEU A 70 -2.17 8.10 -18.31
N GLY A 71 -3.43 7.92 -17.89
CA GLY A 71 -4.13 6.65 -17.96
C GLY A 71 -5.65 6.84 -18.01
N LYS A 72 -6.34 5.92 -18.71
CA LYS A 72 -7.81 5.88 -18.73
C LYS A 72 -8.35 5.22 -17.46
N LYS A 73 -9.44 5.75 -16.91
CA LYS A 73 -10.18 5.10 -15.82
C LYS A 73 -10.70 3.76 -16.33
N ARG A 74 -10.28 2.68 -15.66
CA ARG A 74 -10.77 1.32 -15.92
C ARG A 74 -11.66 0.91 -14.75
N PRO A 75 -12.87 0.39 -15.01
CA PRO A 75 -13.69 -0.19 -13.95
C PRO A 75 -13.00 -1.46 -13.46
N PHE A 76 -12.67 -1.52 -12.18
CA PHE A 76 -12.11 -2.72 -11.54
C PHE A 76 -13.08 -3.24 -10.49
N TYR A 77 -13.35 -4.55 -10.53
CA TYR A 77 -14.13 -5.21 -9.50
C TYR A 77 -13.34 -5.17 -8.18
N GLY A 78 -13.91 -4.58 -7.13
CA GLY A 78 -13.21 -4.35 -5.84
C GLY A 78 -12.53 -2.99 -5.68
N GLU A 79 -12.66 -2.08 -6.65
CA GLU A 79 -12.23 -0.68 -6.52
C GLU A 79 -12.70 -0.01 -5.21
N PRO A 80 -13.96 -0.19 -4.73
CA PRO A 80 -14.42 0.43 -3.49
C PRO A 80 -13.66 -0.04 -2.25
N LEU A 81 -13.30 -1.33 -2.20
CA LEU A 81 -12.56 -1.92 -1.07
C LEU A 81 -11.13 -1.38 -1.01
N LEU A 82 -10.45 -1.32 -2.15
CA LEU A 82 -9.11 -0.74 -2.25
C LEU A 82 -9.11 0.77 -1.97
N HIS A 83 -10.15 1.48 -2.42
CA HIS A 83 -10.34 2.89 -2.16
C HIS A 83 -10.51 3.18 -0.65
N ASN A 84 -11.38 2.44 0.01
CA ASN A 84 -11.61 2.57 1.46
C ASN A 84 -10.37 2.16 2.26
N ALA A 85 -9.67 1.10 1.86
CA ALA A 85 -8.43 0.68 2.49
C ALA A 85 -7.32 1.74 2.35
N LEU A 86 -7.22 2.39 1.18
CA LEU A 86 -6.29 3.48 0.94
C LEU A 86 -6.64 4.69 1.79
N LEU A 87 -7.91 5.10 1.86
CA LEU A 87 -8.39 6.17 2.73
C LEU A 87 -8.02 5.93 4.19
N CYS A 88 -8.37 4.74 4.72
CA CYS A 88 -8.05 4.36 6.10
C CYS A 88 -6.54 4.39 6.36
N LYS A 89 -5.71 3.93 5.42
CA LYS A 89 -4.24 4.00 5.59
C LYS A 89 -3.72 5.43 5.50
N MET A 90 -4.23 6.27 4.59
CA MET A 90 -3.83 7.68 4.52
C MET A 90 -4.18 8.43 5.81
N GLN A 91 -5.36 8.18 6.38
CA GLN A 91 -5.76 8.71 7.69
C GLN A 91 -4.82 8.25 8.82
N LYS A 92 -4.54 6.93 8.89
CA LYS A 92 -3.59 6.37 9.88
C LYS A 92 -2.18 6.97 9.76
N LEU A 93 -1.73 7.23 8.54
CA LEU A 93 -0.42 7.81 8.25
C LEU A 93 -0.40 9.34 8.34
N ARG A 94 -1.51 9.98 8.75
CA ARG A 94 -1.70 11.44 8.79
C ARG A 94 -1.33 12.12 7.47
N ILE A 95 -1.59 11.44 6.35
CA ILE A 95 -1.41 11.99 5.02
C ILE A 95 -2.70 12.76 4.69
N PRO A 96 -2.61 14.06 4.33
CA PRO A 96 -3.80 14.83 4.00
C PRO A 96 -4.49 14.22 2.78
N VAL A 97 -5.75 13.85 2.96
CA VAL A 97 -6.64 13.39 1.90
C VAL A 97 -7.47 14.60 1.48
N TYR A 98 -7.28 15.06 0.24
CA TYR A 98 -8.21 16.01 -0.34
C TYR A 98 -9.29 15.20 -1.05
N GLN A 99 -10.51 15.31 -0.54
CA GLN A 99 -11.70 14.77 -1.16
C GLN A 99 -12.24 15.86 -2.08
N LEU A 100 -12.29 15.57 -3.39
CA LEU A 100 -13.05 16.38 -4.34
C LEU A 100 -14.48 15.81 -4.36
N ASP A 101 -15.45 16.68 -4.06
CA ASP A 101 -16.90 16.42 -4.18
C ASP A 101 -17.29 16.15 -5.64
#